data_AF-A0AAD7XAD9-F1
#
_entry.id   AF-A0AAD7XAD9-F1
#
_cell.length_a   1.000
_cell.length_b   1.000
_cell.length_c   1.000
_cell.angle_alpha   90.00
_cell.angle_beta   90.00
_cell.angle_gamma   90.00
#
_symmetry.space_group_name_H-M   'P 1'
#
loop_
_entity.id
_entity.type
_entity.pdbx_description
1 polymer ?
#
loop_
_entity_poly.entity_id
_entity_poly.type
_entity_poly.pdbx_seq_one_letter_code
_entity_poly.pdbx_strand_id
1 'polypeptide(L)'
;MSPTCSPDIYTKTSSCTPNAVYRFDPTSFTFGVRALHAIPPNAQIFISYIDPALPRSARQGALSPYGFTCACPACSLTGPALAQSETRRALIARADADLAARDAALERWLVSPGMSEEYVNRVDRMYMDLFEKEGLYYEPVWEGFAVRLCKVCCALGDREGTQRWAELAAALNRAYTGSDRGWAAVVEAPERTRYWGLRKTRHEDARFLAMAGAR
;
A
#
# COMPACT_ATOMS: atom_id res chain seq x y z
N MET A 1 5.25 25.38 32.20
CA MET A 1 4.25 25.63 31.14
C MET A 1 4.22 24.40 30.26
N SER A 2 3.26 23.49 30.50
CA SER A 2 3.01 22.39 29.56
C SER A 2 2.43 23.00 28.29
N PRO A 3 2.91 22.65 27.08
CA PRO A 3 2.31 23.14 25.85
C PRO A 3 0.98 22.40 25.67
N THR A 4 -0.09 22.90 26.29
CA THR A 4 -1.45 22.42 26.05
C THR A 4 -1.88 22.95 24.69
N CYS A 5 -1.59 22.19 23.65
CA CYS A 5 -2.24 22.37 22.35
C CYS A 5 -3.76 22.20 22.57
N SER A 6 -4.55 23.17 22.11
CA SER A 6 -6.00 23.19 22.36
C SER A 6 -6.67 21.90 21.83
N PRO A 7 -7.60 21.28 22.58
CA PRO A 7 -8.38 20.12 22.11
C PRO A 7 -9.07 20.37 20.74
N ASP A 8 -9.40 21.64 20.46
CA ASP A 8 -10.03 22.08 19.22
C ASP A 8 -9.14 21.93 17.97
N ILE A 9 -7.82 21.87 18.14
CA ILE A 9 -6.88 21.69 17.02
C ILE A 9 -6.77 20.21 16.66
N TYR A 10 -6.73 19.33 17.67
CA TYR A 10 -6.61 17.88 17.48
C TYR A 10 -7.86 17.27 16.85
N THR A 11 -9.05 17.71 17.29
CA THR A 11 -10.34 17.31 16.71
C THR A 11 -10.43 17.59 15.23
N LYS A 12 -9.92 18.74 14.79
CA LYS A 12 -10.01 19.22 13.41
C LYS A 12 -8.94 18.66 12.49
N THR A 13 -7.97 17.92 13.00
CA THR A 13 -6.81 17.46 12.20
C THR A 13 -6.63 15.95 12.19
N SER A 14 -7.36 15.21 13.03
CA SER A 14 -7.26 13.75 13.14
C SER A 14 -8.39 13.01 12.43
N SER A 15 -8.04 12.00 11.64
CA SER A 15 -8.97 11.05 11.03
C SER A 15 -8.44 9.61 11.10
N CYS A 16 -9.36 8.64 11.21
CA CYS A 16 -9.03 7.22 11.05
C CYS A 16 -8.96 6.78 9.58
N THR A 17 -9.15 7.72 8.65
CA THR A 17 -8.94 7.59 7.20
C THR A 17 -8.19 8.86 6.74
N PRO A 18 -6.90 9.00 7.08
CA PRO A 18 -6.16 10.23 6.82
C PRO A 18 -5.94 10.44 5.30
N ASN A 19 -5.88 11.69 4.86
CA ASN A 19 -5.51 12.04 3.49
C ASN A 19 -4.08 12.60 3.37
N ALA A 20 -3.39 12.76 4.51
CA ALA A 20 -2.00 13.13 4.59
C ALA A 20 -1.26 12.32 5.66
N VAL A 21 0.06 12.26 5.53
CA VAL A 21 0.99 11.72 6.52
C VAL A 21 1.95 12.82 6.96
N TYR A 22 2.34 12.78 8.23
CA TYR A 22 3.41 13.63 8.73
C TYR A 22 4.72 12.85 8.84
N ARG A 23 5.84 13.55 8.66
CA ARG A 23 7.17 13.01 8.89
C ARG A 23 8.09 14.07 9.45
N PHE A 24 8.90 13.65 10.42
CA PHE A 24 10.07 14.39 10.85
C PHE A 24 11.31 13.86 10.12
N ASP A 25 12.03 14.74 9.42
CA ASP A 25 13.32 14.43 8.83
C ASP A 25 14.43 14.87 9.80
N PRO A 26 15.16 13.93 10.43
CA PRO A 26 16.23 14.27 11.37
C PRO A 26 17.44 14.91 10.69
N THR A 27 17.61 14.75 9.37
CA THR A 27 18.77 15.28 8.63
C THR A 27 18.62 16.78 8.41
N SER A 28 17.45 17.20 7.94
CA SER A 28 17.13 18.62 7.74
C SER A 28 16.50 19.29 8.97
N PHE A 29 16.17 18.51 10.01
CA PHE A 29 15.44 18.95 11.20
C PHE A 29 14.09 19.61 10.86
N THR A 30 13.38 19.06 9.87
CA THR A 30 12.09 19.61 9.40
C THR A 30 10.93 18.66 9.68
N PHE A 31 9.77 19.25 9.96
CA PHE A 31 8.49 18.53 10.03
C PHE A 31 7.69 18.83 8.77
N GLY A 32 7.35 17.79 8.01
CA GLY A 32 6.59 17.89 6.79
C GLY A 32 5.26 17.15 6.88
N VAL A 33 4.21 17.71 6.29
CA VAL A 33 2.94 17.03 6.03
C VAL A 33 2.81 16.85 4.52
N ARG A 34 2.54 15.63 4.08
CA ARG A 34 2.46 15.27 2.66
C ARG A 34 1.17 14.53 2.38
N ALA A 35 0.51 14.90 1.28
CA ALA A 35 -0.71 14.25 0.86
C ALA A 35 -0.44 12.80 0.43
N LEU A 36 -1.34 11.88 0.80
CA LEU A 36 -1.31 10.48 0.38
C LEU A 36 -1.94 10.27 -0.99
N HIS A 37 -2.83 11.19 -1.38
CA HIS A 37 -3.54 11.24 -2.66
C HIS A 37 -3.94 12.68 -2.95
N ALA A 38 -4.51 12.95 -4.13
CA ALA A 38 -4.99 14.29 -4.46
C ALA A 38 -6.04 14.77 -3.45
N ILE A 39 -5.83 15.96 -2.89
CA ILE A 39 -6.76 16.61 -1.96
C ILE A 39 -7.42 17.77 -2.72
N PRO A 40 -8.77 17.80 -2.84
CA PRO A 40 -9.45 18.88 -3.52
C PRO A 40 -9.17 20.26 -2.90
N PRO A 41 -9.21 21.35 -3.68
CA PRO A 41 -9.10 22.70 -3.12
C PRO A 41 -10.10 22.93 -1.99
N ASN A 42 -9.66 23.58 -0.92
CA ASN A 42 -10.44 23.86 0.30
C ASN A 42 -10.87 22.63 1.11
N ALA A 43 -10.49 21.40 0.72
CA ALA A 43 -10.70 20.23 1.57
C ALA A 43 -9.74 20.25 2.77
N GLN A 44 -10.25 19.79 3.91
CA GLN A 44 -9.47 19.72 5.14
C GLN A 44 -8.39 18.63 5.04
N ILE A 45 -7.20 18.95 5.57
CA ILE A 45 -6.10 18.01 5.69
C ILE A 45 -6.25 17.25 7.00
N PHE A 46 -6.24 15.92 6.91
CA PHE A 46 -6.31 15.01 8.03
C PHE A 46 -5.09 14.10 8.08
N ILE A 47 -4.46 14.04 9.25
CA ILE A 47 -3.45 13.04 9.61
C ILE A 47 -4.05 12.06 10.62
N SER A 48 -3.32 11.01 10.98
CA SER A 48 -3.73 10.09 12.05
C SER A 48 -2.75 10.16 13.21
N TYR A 49 -3.28 10.21 14.43
CA TYR A 49 -2.48 10.20 15.68
C TYR A 49 -2.35 8.81 16.31
N ILE A 50 -3.02 7.84 15.71
CA ILE A 50 -3.12 6.47 16.20
C ILE A 50 -2.88 5.52 15.03
N ASP A 51 -2.78 4.22 15.31
CA ASP A 51 -2.91 3.22 14.27
C ASP A 51 -4.38 3.12 13.81
N PRO A 52 -4.69 3.49 12.54
CA PRO A 52 -6.05 3.44 12.03
C PRO A 52 -6.52 2.01 11.73
N ALA A 53 -5.65 1.00 11.68
CA ALA A 53 -6.03 -0.40 11.47
C ALA A 53 -6.63 -1.07 12.72
N LEU A 54 -6.50 -0.45 13.89
CA LEU A 54 -7.13 -0.90 15.13
C LEU A 54 -8.67 -0.94 15.02
N PRO A 55 -9.38 -1.79 15.79
CA PRO A 55 -10.85 -1.77 15.87
C PRO A 55 -11.41 -0.43 16.35
N ARG A 56 -12.65 -0.08 15.98
CA ARG A 56 -13.27 1.22 16.31
C ARG A 56 -13.19 1.56 17.80
N SER A 57 -13.48 0.59 18.67
CA SER A 57 -13.41 0.79 20.12
C SER A 57 -12.00 1.16 20.58
N ALA A 58 -10.98 0.47 20.07
CA ALA A 58 -9.58 0.76 20.34
C ALA A 58 -9.15 2.11 19.75
N ARG A 59 -9.60 2.47 18.55
CA ARG A 59 -9.35 3.79 17.95
C ARG A 59 -9.92 4.92 18.81
N GLN A 60 -11.16 4.78 19.27
CA GLN A 60 -11.80 5.77 20.16
C GLN A 60 -11.08 5.85 21.51
N GLY A 61 -10.70 4.70 22.08
CA GLY A 61 -9.92 4.65 23.32
C GLY A 61 -8.58 5.37 23.19
N ALA A 62 -7.84 5.11 22.10
CA ALA A 62 -6.55 5.73 21.82
C ALA A 62 -6.65 7.24 21.51
N LEU A 63 -7.81 7.71 21.04
CA LEU A 63 -8.08 9.13 20.80
C LEU A 63 -8.64 9.86 22.04
N SER A 64 -9.13 9.13 23.04
CA SER A 64 -9.69 9.72 24.26
C SER A 64 -8.75 10.66 25.02
N PRO A 65 -7.41 10.43 25.09
CA PRO A 65 -6.50 11.37 25.75
C PRO A 65 -6.42 12.75 25.05
N TYR A 66 -6.83 12.84 23.78
CA TYR A 66 -6.91 14.09 23.03
C TYR A 66 -8.21 14.87 23.29
N GLY A 67 -9.10 14.34 24.15
CA GLY A 67 -10.29 15.05 24.61
C GLY A 67 -11.45 15.08 23.61
N PHE A 68 -11.53 14.13 22.66
CA PHE A 68 -12.62 14.08 21.69
C PHE A 68 -13.06 12.67 21.28
N THR A 69 -14.29 12.58 20.78
CA THR A 69 -14.83 11.38 20.13
C THR A 69 -14.69 11.53 18.62
N CYS A 70 -14.01 10.59 17.96
CA CYS A 70 -13.79 10.65 16.53
C CYS A 70 -15.10 10.39 15.75
N ALA A 71 -15.46 11.31 14.87
CA ALA A 71 -16.63 11.22 14.00
C ALA A 71 -16.26 11.19 12.50
N CYS A 72 -15.02 10.80 12.18
CA CYS A 72 -14.58 10.64 10.78
C CYS A 72 -15.45 9.61 10.03
N PRO A 73 -15.44 9.57 8.69
CA PRO A 73 -16.27 8.66 7.91
C PRO A 73 -16.25 7.21 8.41
N ALA A 74 -15.07 6.66 8.72
CA ALA A 74 -14.93 5.29 9.25
C ALA A 74 -15.53 5.11 10.66
N CYS A 75 -15.41 6.10 11.54
CA CYS A 75 -16.00 6.05 12.88
C CYS A 75 -17.50 6.36 12.89
N SER A 76 -18.02 6.98 11.84
CA SER A 76 -19.44 7.29 11.68
C SER A 76 -20.23 6.16 11.00
N LEU A 77 -19.56 5.12 10.49
CA LEU A 77 -20.22 3.92 9.97
C LEU A 77 -21.06 3.21 11.04
N THR A 78 -22.17 2.62 10.59
CA THR A 78 -23.10 1.82 11.41
C THR A 78 -23.50 0.53 10.69
N GLY A 79 -24.09 -0.41 11.42
CA GLY A 79 -24.68 -1.62 10.85
C GLY A 79 -23.70 -2.47 10.01
N PRO A 80 -24.16 -3.02 8.86
CA PRO A 80 -23.31 -3.86 8.00
C PRO A 80 -22.06 -3.15 7.46
N ALA A 81 -22.13 -1.84 7.20
CA ALA A 81 -20.99 -1.09 6.68
C ALA A 81 -19.85 -1.00 7.71
N LEU A 82 -20.19 -0.80 8.99
CA LEU A 82 -19.23 -0.85 10.09
C LEU A 82 -18.57 -2.23 10.20
N ALA A 83 -19.37 -3.31 10.20
CA ALA A 83 -18.86 -4.67 10.31
C ALA A 83 -17.88 -5.03 9.17
N GLN A 84 -18.20 -4.60 7.95
CA GLN A 84 -17.31 -4.78 6.80
C GLN A 84 -16.01 -3.99 6.96
N SER A 85 -16.08 -2.72 7.37
CA SER A 85 -14.87 -1.90 7.58
C SER A 85 -13.98 -2.47 8.68
N GLU A 86 -14.55 -2.92 9.79
CA GLU A 86 -13.80 -3.56 10.88
C GLU A 86 -13.14 -4.87 10.41
N THR A 87 -13.80 -5.65 9.55
CA THR A 87 -13.20 -6.85 8.95
C THR A 87 -12.02 -6.50 8.04
N ARG A 88 -12.16 -5.47 7.19
CA ARG A 88 -11.06 -5.01 6.32
C ARG A 88 -9.88 -4.49 7.12
N ARG A 89 -10.12 -3.68 8.16
CA ARG A 89 -9.07 -3.18 9.07
C ARG A 89 -8.37 -4.29 9.83
N ALA A 90 -9.11 -5.29 10.30
CA ALA A 90 -8.54 -6.48 10.94
C ALA A 90 -7.69 -7.34 9.97
N LEU A 91 -7.98 -7.34 8.67
CA LEU A 91 -7.10 -7.95 7.66
C LEU A 91 -5.85 -7.09 7.41
N ILE A 92 -6.00 -5.78 7.27
CA ILE A 92 -4.89 -4.84 7.10
C ILE A 92 -3.90 -4.93 8.27
N ALA A 93 -4.40 -5.02 9.51
CA ALA A 93 -3.58 -5.10 10.72
C ALA A 93 -2.67 -6.35 10.81
N ARG A 94 -2.90 -7.38 9.99
CA ARG A 94 -2.13 -8.64 9.95
C ARG A 94 -1.44 -8.89 8.61
N ALA A 95 -1.39 -7.88 7.74
CA ALA A 95 -0.99 -8.05 6.35
C ALA A 95 0.52 -8.33 6.17
N ASP A 96 1.32 -8.12 7.22
CA ASP A 96 2.76 -8.42 7.28
C ASP A 96 3.07 -9.87 7.69
N ALA A 97 2.12 -10.60 8.28
CA ALA A 97 2.35 -11.93 8.87
C ALA A 97 2.98 -12.97 7.93
N ASP A 98 2.74 -12.86 6.61
CA ASP A 98 3.14 -13.86 5.62
C ASP A 98 4.13 -13.36 4.56
N LEU A 99 4.84 -12.24 4.80
CA LEU A 99 5.70 -11.60 3.79
C LEU A 99 6.71 -12.56 3.15
N ALA A 100 7.45 -13.32 3.97
CA ALA A 100 8.48 -14.25 3.47
C ALA A 100 7.88 -15.38 2.60
N ALA A 101 6.73 -15.94 3.01
CA ALA A 101 6.04 -16.98 2.25
C ALA A 101 5.54 -16.43 0.91
N ARG A 102 5.03 -15.20 0.89
CA ARG A 102 4.61 -14.49 -0.31
C ARG A 102 5.78 -14.33 -1.27
N ASP A 103 6.91 -13.81 -0.81
CA ASP A 103 8.10 -13.58 -1.64
C ASP A 103 8.65 -14.89 -2.21
N ALA A 104 8.71 -15.95 -1.41
CA ALA A 104 9.05 -17.27 -1.91
C ALA A 104 8.07 -17.77 -2.99
N ALA A 105 6.77 -17.45 -2.90
CA ALA A 105 5.79 -17.81 -3.92
C ALA A 105 6.02 -17.07 -5.25
N LEU A 106 6.43 -15.79 -5.21
CA LEU A 106 6.81 -15.03 -6.40
C LEU A 106 8.03 -15.64 -7.10
N GLU A 107 9.09 -15.94 -6.34
CA GLU A 107 10.30 -16.54 -6.90
C GLU A 107 10.04 -17.92 -7.51
N ARG A 108 9.19 -18.74 -6.87
CA ARG A 108 8.73 -20.01 -7.47
C ARG A 108 7.93 -19.76 -8.76
N TRP A 109 7.01 -18.80 -8.75
CA TRP A 109 6.20 -18.48 -9.93
C TRP A 109 7.03 -18.00 -11.13
N LEU A 110 8.11 -17.27 -10.89
CA LEU A 110 9.04 -16.80 -11.93
C LEU A 110 9.70 -17.96 -12.68
N VAL A 111 9.97 -19.08 -11.99
CA VAL A 111 10.71 -20.21 -12.56
C VAL A 111 9.84 -21.37 -13.06
N SER A 112 8.54 -21.40 -12.75
CA SER A 112 7.65 -22.51 -13.14
C SER A 112 6.57 -22.08 -14.15
N PRO A 113 6.75 -22.34 -15.47
CA PRO A 113 5.82 -21.90 -16.51
C PRO A 113 4.37 -22.36 -16.34
N GLY A 114 4.13 -23.50 -15.68
CA GLY A 114 2.79 -24.05 -15.47
C GLY A 114 1.96 -23.33 -14.39
N MET A 115 2.55 -22.44 -13.58
CA MET A 115 1.81 -21.71 -12.56
C MET A 115 1.09 -20.49 -13.15
N SER A 116 -0.18 -20.28 -12.76
CA SER A 116 -0.98 -19.15 -13.23
C SER A 116 -0.56 -17.84 -12.58
N GLU A 117 -0.79 -16.72 -13.27
CA GLU A 117 -0.64 -15.37 -12.71
C GLU A 117 -1.60 -15.13 -11.54
N GLU A 118 -2.84 -15.61 -11.67
CA GLU A 118 -3.87 -15.47 -10.65
C GLU A 118 -3.44 -16.07 -9.30
N TYR A 119 -2.67 -17.16 -9.32
CA TYR A 119 -2.12 -17.75 -8.10
C TYR A 119 -1.17 -16.81 -7.35
N VAL A 120 -0.29 -16.08 -8.05
CA VAL A 120 0.71 -15.20 -7.42
C VAL A 120 0.13 -13.83 -7.04
N ASN A 121 -0.85 -13.33 -7.81
CA ASN A 121 -1.37 -11.97 -7.65
C ASN A 121 -2.62 -11.86 -6.78
N ARG A 122 -3.41 -12.93 -6.59
CA ARG A 122 -4.73 -12.84 -5.93
C ARG A 122 -4.68 -12.16 -4.56
N VAL A 123 -3.76 -12.62 -3.70
CA VAL A 123 -3.62 -12.07 -2.34
C VAL A 123 -3.12 -10.63 -2.40
N ASP A 124 -2.16 -10.34 -3.27
CA ASP A 124 -1.61 -8.99 -3.39
C ASP A 124 -2.67 -7.99 -3.89
N ARG A 125 -3.46 -8.36 -4.90
CA ARG A 125 -4.60 -7.56 -5.40
C ARG A 125 -5.69 -7.36 -4.34
N MET A 126 -6.02 -8.42 -3.59
CA MET A 126 -6.98 -8.34 -2.50
C MET A 126 -6.54 -7.30 -1.46
N TYR A 127 -5.29 -7.35 -1.00
CA TYR A 127 -4.80 -6.37 -0.02
C TYR A 127 -4.76 -4.94 -0.55
N MET A 128 -4.37 -4.73 -1.82
CA MET A 128 -4.43 -3.40 -2.43
C MET A 128 -5.86 -2.83 -2.47
N ASP A 129 -6.86 -3.66 -2.77
CA ASP A 129 -8.28 -3.28 -2.71
C ASP A 129 -8.74 -2.96 -1.28
N LEU A 130 -8.24 -3.68 -0.26
CA LEU A 130 -8.50 -3.37 1.14
C LEU A 130 -7.95 -2.00 1.54
N PHE A 131 -6.68 -1.70 1.18
CA PHE A 131 -6.05 -0.42 1.47
C PHE A 131 -6.81 0.73 0.81
N GLU A 132 -7.23 0.57 -0.45
CA GLU A 132 -7.99 1.57 -1.18
C GLU A 132 -9.36 1.82 -0.54
N LYS A 133 -10.13 0.76 -0.24
CA LYS A 133 -11.47 0.88 0.37
C LYS A 133 -11.47 1.49 1.76
N GLU A 134 -10.41 1.27 2.54
CA GLU A 134 -10.28 1.87 3.87
C GLU A 134 -9.54 3.21 3.84
N GLY A 135 -8.95 3.61 2.71
CA GLY A 135 -8.08 4.78 2.62
C GLY A 135 -6.84 4.66 3.50
N LEU A 136 -6.31 3.45 3.67
CA LEU A 136 -5.23 3.13 4.60
C LEU A 136 -4.02 2.54 3.87
N TYR A 137 -3.03 3.37 3.58
CA TYR A 137 -1.74 2.92 3.05
C TYR A 137 -0.67 2.96 4.15
N TYR A 138 -0.73 2.06 5.13
CA TYR A 138 0.21 2.04 6.27
C TYR A 138 1.63 1.53 5.91
N GLU A 139 2.68 2.28 6.22
CA GLU A 139 4.09 1.91 6.02
C GLU A 139 4.55 0.88 7.08
N PRO A 140 5.31 -0.18 6.74
CA PRO A 140 5.82 -0.59 5.42
C PRO A 140 4.94 -1.59 4.66
N VAL A 141 3.71 -1.80 5.12
CA VAL A 141 2.91 -2.97 4.73
C VAL A 141 2.45 -2.92 3.28
N TRP A 142 1.88 -1.78 2.82
CA TRP A 142 1.37 -1.67 1.44
C TRP A 142 2.48 -1.79 0.39
N GLU A 143 3.70 -1.33 0.70
CA GLU A 143 4.83 -1.31 -0.23
C GLU A 143 5.17 -2.73 -0.67
N GLY A 144 5.17 -3.69 0.26
CA GLY A 144 5.43 -5.09 -0.05
C GLY A 144 4.44 -5.68 -1.06
N PHE A 145 3.17 -5.26 -1.06
CA PHE A 145 2.17 -5.73 -2.01
C PHE A 145 2.35 -5.06 -3.39
N ALA A 146 2.54 -3.75 -3.42
CA ALA A 146 2.75 -3.00 -4.66
C ALA A 146 4.02 -3.44 -5.39
N VAL A 147 5.12 -3.67 -4.67
CA VAL A 147 6.39 -4.19 -5.21
C VAL A 147 6.18 -5.49 -5.96
N ARG A 148 5.42 -6.42 -5.37
CA ARG A 148 5.22 -7.75 -5.93
C ARG A 148 4.36 -7.70 -7.18
N LEU A 149 3.28 -6.94 -7.16
CA LEU A 149 2.43 -6.71 -8.34
C LEU A 149 3.24 -6.07 -9.48
N CYS A 150 4.08 -5.08 -9.15
CA CYS A 150 5.00 -4.48 -10.12
C CYS A 150 5.97 -5.51 -10.71
N LYS A 151 6.60 -6.36 -9.89
CA LYS A 151 7.51 -7.42 -10.35
C LYS A 151 6.82 -8.43 -11.26
N VAL A 152 5.56 -8.78 -10.97
CA VAL A 152 4.77 -9.67 -11.83
C VAL A 152 4.50 -9.03 -13.19
N CYS A 153 4.06 -7.77 -13.23
CA CYS A 153 3.93 -7.03 -14.50
C CYS A 153 5.25 -6.96 -15.27
N CYS A 154 6.38 -6.68 -14.58
CA CYS A 154 7.70 -6.71 -15.22
C CYS A 154 8.00 -8.08 -15.84
N ALA A 155 7.81 -9.17 -15.09
CA ALA A 155 8.06 -10.53 -15.57
C ALA A 155 7.26 -10.88 -16.82
N LEU A 156 6.03 -10.40 -16.89
CA LEU A 156 5.15 -10.56 -18.06
C LEU A 156 5.48 -9.56 -19.19
N GLY A 157 6.38 -8.60 -18.97
CA GLY A 157 6.67 -7.51 -19.88
C GLY A 157 5.44 -6.66 -20.18
N ASP A 158 4.60 -6.45 -19.16
CA ASP A 158 3.43 -5.58 -19.18
C ASP A 158 3.86 -4.17 -18.73
N ARG A 159 4.10 -3.30 -19.72
CA ARG A 159 4.60 -1.93 -19.47
C ARG A 159 3.61 -1.11 -18.65
N GLU A 160 2.34 -1.14 -19.04
CA GLU A 160 1.28 -0.31 -18.43
C GLU A 160 1.06 -0.71 -16.97
N GLY A 161 0.96 -2.01 -16.69
CA GLY A 161 0.84 -2.51 -15.33
C GLY A 161 2.07 -2.18 -14.47
N THR A 162 3.28 -2.32 -15.01
CA THR A 162 4.50 -1.92 -14.30
C THR A 162 4.49 -0.43 -13.96
N GLN A 163 4.16 0.43 -14.92
CA GLN A 163 4.11 1.87 -14.70
C GLN A 163 3.07 2.24 -13.65
N ARG A 164 1.86 1.68 -13.72
CA ARG A 164 0.80 1.92 -12.73
C ARG A 164 1.25 1.62 -11.30
N TRP A 165 1.84 0.44 -11.06
CA TRP A 165 2.28 0.06 -9.71
C TRP A 165 3.50 0.86 -9.24
N ALA A 166 4.43 1.15 -10.15
CA ALA A 166 5.61 1.94 -9.85
C ALA A 166 5.25 3.41 -9.55
N GLU A 167 4.29 4.01 -10.26
CA GLU A 167 3.80 5.36 -10.00
C GLU A 167 3.13 5.47 -8.62
N LEU A 168 2.27 4.50 -8.29
CA LEU A 168 1.64 4.42 -6.96
C LEU A 168 2.71 4.29 -5.87
N ALA A 169 3.68 3.39 -6.06
CA ALA A 169 4.77 3.18 -5.11
C ALA A 169 5.66 4.41 -4.97
N ALA A 170 5.95 5.14 -6.07
CA ALA A 170 6.69 6.38 -6.06
C ALA A 170 5.95 7.48 -5.28
N ALA A 171 4.64 7.64 -5.52
CA ALA A 171 3.82 8.65 -4.87
C ALA A 171 3.74 8.43 -3.37
N LEU A 172 3.40 7.21 -2.95
CA LEU A 172 3.29 6.87 -1.53
C LEU A 172 4.65 6.90 -0.82
N ASN A 173 5.74 6.42 -1.45
CA ASN A 173 7.08 6.55 -0.88
C ASN A 173 7.49 8.02 -0.71
N ARG A 174 7.18 8.90 -1.66
CA ARG A 174 7.44 10.34 -1.50
C ARG A 174 6.65 10.94 -0.34
N ALA A 175 5.42 10.49 -0.12
CA ALA A 175 4.59 10.92 1.00
C ALA A 175 5.18 10.45 2.34
N TYR A 176 5.49 9.16 2.47
CA TYR A 176 5.98 8.55 3.72
C TYR A 176 7.45 8.81 4.02
N THR A 177 8.28 9.02 3.00
CA THR A 177 9.74 8.96 3.12
C THR A 177 10.46 10.11 2.43
N GLY A 178 9.72 11.06 1.85
CA GLY A 178 10.30 12.22 1.17
C GLY A 178 11.06 11.91 -0.13
N SER A 179 11.32 10.62 -0.41
CA SER A 179 12.00 10.09 -1.58
C SER A 179 11.07 9.12 -2.29
N ASP A 180 11.20 8.97 -3.60
CA ASP A 180 10.49 7.95 -4.36
C ASP A 180 11.18 6.58 -4.29
N ARG A 181 12.29 6.45 -3.56
CA ARG A 181 13.11 5.22 -3.45
C ARG A 181 13.52 4.61 -4.81
N GLY A 182 13.65 5.44 -5.86
CA GLY A 182 14.05 5.00 -7.19
C GLY A 182 12.91 4.46 -8.06
N TRP A 183 11.66 4.53 -7.60
CA TRP A 183 10.50 4.08 -8.37
C TRP A 183 10.31 4.88 -9.68
N ALA A 184 10.71 6.15 -9.75
CA ALA A 184 10.63 6.92 -11.00
C ALA A 184 11.47 6.31 -12.13
N ALA A 185 12.62 5.71 -11.82
CA ALA A 185 13.43 5.03 -12.82
C ALA A 185 12.72 3.78 -13.36
N VAL A 186 11.94 3.09 -12.52
CA VAL A 186 11.10 1.95 -12.94
C VAL A 186 9.95 2.42 -13.83
N VAL A 187 9.35 3.59 -13.56
CA VAL A 187 8.30 4.20 -14.40
C VAL A 187 8.85 4.59 -15.77
N GLU A 188 10.03 5.22 -15.82
CA GLU A 188 10.67 5.70 -17.04
C GLU A 188 11.10 4.54 -17.96
N ALA A 189 11.75 3.52 -17.38
CA ALA A 189 12.29 2.40 -18.15
C ALA A 189 12.01 1.03 -17.48
N PRO A 190 10.76 0.55 -17.47
CA PRO A 190 10.38 -0.79 -17.00
C PRO A 190 11.25 -1.92 -17.53
N GLU A 191 11.67 -1.82 -18.79
CA GLU A 191 12.48 -2.77 -19.52
C GLU A 191 13.92 -2.92 -19.00
N ARG A 192 14.42 -1.93 -18.25
CA ARG A 192 15.75 -1.99 -17.63
C ARG A 192 15.72 -2.74 -16.30
N THR A 193 14.55 -3.09 -15.79
CA THR A 193 14.44 -3.87 -14.55
C THR A 193 14.91 -5.31 -14.77
N ARG A 194 15.59 -5.90 -13.78
CA ARG A 194 16.07 -7.30 -13.85
C ARG A 194 14.95 -8.34 -14.02
N TYR A 195 13.70 -7.96 -13.74
CA TYR A 195 12.55 -8.84 -13.85
C TYR A 195 11.92 -8.80 -15.24
N TRP A 196 12.26 -7.81 -16.09
CA TRP A 196 11.56 -7.59 -17.34
C TRP A 196 11.60 -8.82 -18.27
N GLY A 197 10.43 -9.29 -18.69
CA GLY A 197 10.29 -10.36 -19.68
C GLY A 197 10.70 -11.77 -19.22
N LEU A 198 11.11 -11.96 -17.95
CA LEU A 198 11.57 -13.27 -17.46
C LEU A 198 10.56 -14.40 -17.69
N ARG A 199 9.26 -14.11 -17.65
CA ARG A 199 8.20 -15.09 -17.91
C ARG A 199 7.93 -15.28 -19.39
N LYS A 200 8.05 -14.23 -20.22
CA LYS A 200 7.90 -14.32 -21.68
C LYS A 200 8.92 -15.30 -22.27
N THR A 201 10.19 -15.10 -21.96
CA THR A 201 11.29 -15.96 -22.44
C THR A 201 11.10 -17.41 -22.00
N ARG A 202 10.78 -17.66 -20.72
CA ARG A 202 10.61 -19.03 -20.20
C ARG A 202 9.43 -19.78 -20.81
N HIS A 203 8.35 -19.08 -21.18
CA HIS A 203 7.23 -19.69 -21.90
C HIS A 203 7.60 -20.06 -23.34
N GLU A 204 8.39 -19.22 -24.02
CA GLU A 204 8.91 -19.49 -25.35
C GLU A 204 9.83 -20.72 -25.34
N ASP A 205 10.76 -20.77 -24.39
CA ASP A 205 11.69 -21.91 -24.20
C ASP A 205 10.93 -23.22 -23.92
N ALA A 206 9.94 -23.18 -23.01
CA ALA A 206 9.15 -24.35 -22.67
C ALA A 206 8.31 -24.86 -23.86
N ARG A 207 7.76 -23.96 -24.67
CA ARG A 207 7.05 -24.31 -25.91
C ARG A 207 7.98 -24.95 -26.93
N PHE A 208 9.18 -24.40 -27.10
CA PHE A 208 10.19 -24.94 -28.02
C PHE A 208 10.62 -26.35 -27.63
N LEU A 209 10.91 -26.58 -26.34
CA LEU A 209 11.28 -27.91 -25.81
C LEU A 209 10.15 -28.94 -25.98
N ALA A 210 8.90 -28.55 -25.75
CA ALA A 210 7.75 -29.43 -25.96
C ALA A 210 7.58 -29.84 -27.44
N MET A 211 7.84 -28.92 -28.39
CA MET A 211 7.82 -29.23 -29.82
C MET A 211 9.00 -30.09 -30.27
N ALA A 212 10.17 -29.92 -29.66
CA ALA A 212 11.38 -30.68 -29.98
C ALA A 212 11.33 -32.13 -29.46
N GLY A 213 10.70 -32.37 -28.30
CA GLY A 213 10.55 -33.70 -27.70
C GLY A 213 9.40 -34.55 -28.26
N ALA A 214 8.57 -34.00 -29.16
CA ALA A 214 7.46 -34.69 -29.80
C ALA A 214 7.82 -35.33 -31.17
N ARG A 215 9.12 -35.42 -31.49
CA ARG A 215 9.65 -36.04 -32.72
C ARG A 215 10.31 -37.39 -32.44
#